data_AF-A0A7J0DBT8-F1
#
_entry.id   AF-A0A7J0DBT8-F1
#
_cell.length_a   1.000
_cell.length_b   1.000
_cell.length_c   1.000
_cell.angle_alpha   90.00
_cell.angle_beta   90.00
_cell.angle_gamma   90.00
#
_symmetry.space_group_name_H-M   'P 1'
#
loop_
_entity.id
_entity.type
_entity.pdbx_description
1 polymer ?
#
loop_
_entity_poly.entity_id
_entity_poly.type
_entity_poly.pdbx_seq_one_letter_code
_entity_poly.pdbx_strand_id
1 'polypeptide(L)'
;MSLVTEESKSKAERRFVWLRQKKKTEHKFEKIQKLVSYAPEVTAYVEPKRIKKLTGVKSKEFLLWMTICEIYVNDPPTGKISFQIPAGLSRSFPVAAFEVEEEEEEVREDGGGQEVEEV
;
A
#
# COMPACT_ATOMS: atom_id res chain seq x y z
N MET A 1 -10.06 7.59 1.21
CA MET A 1 -8.86 7.00 1.85
C MET A 1 -8.05 8.18 2.37
N SER A 2 -7.80 8.31 3.67
CA SER A 2 -7.12 9.50 4.21
C SER A 2 -5.65 9.16 4.49
N LEU A 3 -4.74 9.72 3.70
CA LEU A 3 -3.30 9.62 3.93
C LEU A 3 -2.92 10.68 4.97
N VAL A 4 -2.50 10.24 6.16
CA VAL A 4 -1.92 11.15 7.16
C VAL A 4 -0.41 11.10 7.00
N THR A 5 0.17 12.17 6.49
CA THR A 5 1.61 12.38 6.45
C THR A 5 1.98 13.25 7.62
N GLU A 6 2.72 12.70 8.58
CA GLU A 6 3.32 13.51 9.65
C GLU A 6 4.72 13.92 9.18
N GLU A 7 4.83 15.15 8.66
CA GLU A 7 6.11 15.73 8.30
C GLU A 7 6.86 16.20 9.54
N SER A 8 7.75 15.36 10.05
CA SER A 8 8.81 15.84 10.95
C SER A 8 9.81 16.63 10.10
N LYS A 9 9.77 17.97 10.14
CA LYS A 9 10.79 18.83 9.52
C LYS A 9 12.15 18.57 10.16
N SER A 10 12.92 17.66 9.57
CA SER A 10 14.37 17.63 9.74
C SER A 10 15.00 17.35 8.37
N LYS A 11 16.20 17.89 8.18
CA LYS A 11 17.03 17.80 6.97
C LYS A 11 17.57 16.36 6.75
N ALA A 12 16.67 15.38 6.76
CA ALA A 12 16.93 13.97 6.54
C ALA A 12 15.89 13.48 5.52
N GLU A 13 16.32 12.88 4.41
CA GLU A 13 15.47 12.37 3.32
C GLU A 13 14.51 11.23 3.72
N ARG A 14 14.37 10.97 5.02
CA ARG A 14 13.59 9.89 5.61
C ARG A 14 12.29 10.45 6.19
N ARG A 15 11.16 10.03 5.63
CA ARG A 15 9.80 10.44 6.05
C ARG A 15 9.08 9.28 6.72
N PHE A 16 8.24 9.55 7.71
CA PHE A 16 7.32 8.57 8.25
C PHE A 16 5.95 8.70 7.55
N VAL A 17 5.35 7.56 7.20
CA VAL A 17 4.04 7.51 6.56
C VAL A 17 3.13 6.62 7.39
N TRP A 18 1.91 7.11 7.63
CA TRP A 18 0.87 6.40 8.36
C TRP A 18 -0.46 6.47 7.60
N LEU A 19 -0.82 5.35 6.98
CA LEU A 19 -2.08 5.21 6.27
C LEU A 19 -3.10 4.54 7.20
N ARG A 20 -4.27 5.17 7.33
CA ARG A 20 -5.40 4.67 8.12
C ARG A 20 -6.64 4.53 7.25
N GLN A 21 -7.32 3.39 7.38
CA GLN A 21 -8.54 3.07 6.65
C GLN A 21 -9.54 2.33 7.56
N LYS A 22 -10.84 2.44 7.26
CA LYS A 22 -11.90 1.90 8.13
C LYS A 22 -11.86 0.38 8.30
N LYS A 23 -11.50 -0.34 7.24
CA LYS A 23 -11.48 -1.81 7.19
C LYS A 23 -10.23 -2.32 6.48
N LYS A 24 -9.88 -3.58 6.70
CA LYS A 24 -8.87 -4.27 5.89
C LYS A 24 -9.34 -4.31 4.42
N THR A 25 -8.41 -4.09 3.49
CA THR A 25 -8.65 -4.20 2.04
C THR A 25 -7.70 -5.24 1.45
N GLU A 26 -8.16 -5.98 0.45
CA GLU A 26 -7.30 -6.85 -0.34
C GLU A 26 -7.29 -6.36 -1.79
N HIS A 27 -6.13 -6.46 -2.43
CA HIS A 27 -5.91 -6.09 -3.82
C HIS A 27 -5.19 -7.21 -4.53
N LYS A 28 -5.67 -7.59 -5.71
CA LYS A 28 -5.00 -8.56 -6.57
C LYS A 28 -4.27 -7.81 -7.68
N PHE A 29 -2.94 -7.88 -7.66
CA PHE A 29 -2.12 -7.37 -8.75
C PHE A 29 -2.17 -8.37 -9.91
N GLU A 30 -3.03 -8.10 -10.90
CA GLU A 30 -3.30 -9.04 -12.00
C GLU A 30 -2.06 -9.36 -12.84
N LYS A 31 -1.20 -8.36 -13.10
CA LYS A 31 0.04 -8.55 -13.88
C LYS A 31 1.02 -9.55 -13.25
N ILE A 32 0.96 -9.76 -11.93
CA ILE A 32 1.83 -10.71 -11.20
C ILE A 32 1.06 -11.80 -10.46
N GLN A 33 -0.26 -11.83 -10.59
CA GLN A 33 -1.17 -12.76 -9.91
C GLN A 33 -0.92 -12.87 -8.40
N LYS A 34 -0.63 -11.74 -7.74
CA LYS A 34 -0.40 -11.68 -6.28
C LYS A 34 -1.55 -10.99 -5.56
N LEU A 35 -2.12 -11.68 -4.58
CA LEU A 35 -3.10 -11.12 -3.65
C LEU A 35 -2.36 -10.49 -2.46
N VAL A 36 -2.63 -9.21 -2.22
CA VAL A 36 -2.01 -8.43 -1.14
C VAL A 36 -3.11 -7.90 -0.23
N SER A 37 -2.89 -8.00 1.07
CA SER A 37 -3.79 -7.54 2.13
C SER A 37 -3.17 -6.31 2.81
N TYR A 38 -3.97 -5.26 2.92
CA TYR A 38 -3.65 -4.02 3.64
C TYR A 38 -4.54 -3.92 4.89
N ALA A 39 -3.92 -3.85 6.07
CA ALA A 39 -4.60 -3.70 7.34
C ALA A 39 -5.24 -2.31 7.47
N PRO A 40 -6.16 -2.11 8.45
CA PRO A 40 -6.70 -0.79 8.78
C PRO A 40 -5.62 0.26 9.08
N GLU A 41 -4.46 -0.19 9.53
CA GLU A 41 -3.31 0.63 9.84
C GLU A 41 -2.07 0.11 9.10
N VAL A 42 -1.45 0.96 8.29
CA VAL A 42 -0.22 0.69 7.57
C VAL A 42 0.77 1.81 7.93
N THR A 43 1.94 1.44 8.44
CA THR A 43 3.01 2.40 8.76
C THR A 43 4.29 2.03 8.04
N ALA A 44 5.10 3.02 7.70
CA ALA A 44 6.42 2.78 7.15
C ALA A 44 7.32 4.01 7.30
N TYR A 45 8.62 3.79 7.11
CA TYR A 45 9.57 4.87 6.87
C TYR A 45 10.04 4.83 5.42
N VAL A 46 9.88 5.95 4.73
CA VAL A 46 10.22 6.11 3.32
C VAL A 46 11.54 6.87 3.24
N GLU A 47 12.48 6.28 2.52
CA GLU A 47 13.79 6.82 2.17
C GLU A 47 13.90 6.82 0.63
N PRO A 48 14.87 7.53 0.03
CA PRO A 48 15.09 7.46 -1.41
C PRO A 48 15.26 6.01 -1.87
N LYS A 49 14.45 5.59 -2.86
CA LYS A 49 14.44 4.24 -3.44
C LYS A 49 14.11 3.09 -2.46
N ARG A 50 13.69 3.36 -1.22
CA ARG A 50 13.50 2.31 -0.20
C ARG A 50 12.42 2.67 0.83
N ILE A 51 11.61 1.68 1.20
CA ILE A 51 10.62 1.75 2.28
C ILE A 51 11.01 0.72 3.32
N LYS A 52 11.18 1.15 4.57
CA LYS A 52 11.63 0.32 5.69
C LYS A 52 10.59 0.24 6.79
N LYS A 53 10.66 -0.84 7.59
CA LYS A 53 9.78 -1.09 8.73
C LYS A 53 8.30 -0.98 8.34
N LEU A 54 7.97 -1.50 7.16
CA LEU A 54 6.59 -1.55 6.68
C LEU A 54 5.77 -2.48 7.58
N THR A 55 4.62 -2.00 8.04
CA THR A 55 3.65 -2.77 8.83
C THR A 55 2.29 -2.77 8.14
N GLY A 56 1.44 -3.74 8.49
CA GLY A 56 0.07 -3.80 7.97
C GLY A 56 -0.07 -4.30 6.53
N VAL A 57 1.03 -4.70 5.86
CA VAL A 57 0.99 -5.24 4.49
C VAL A 57 1.39 -6.71 4.49
N LYS A 58 0.57 -7.56 3.86
CA LYS A 58 0.86 -8.99 3.68
C LYS A 58 0.61 -9.42 2.23
N SER A 59 1.49 -10.22 1.65
CA SER A 59 1.26 -10.90 0.38
C SER A 59 0.90 -12.36 0.59
N LYS A 60 -0.07 -12.87 -0.16
CA LYS A 60 -0.40 -14.30 -0.18
C LYS A 60 0.62 -15.08 -1.00
N GLU A 61 1.19 -16.11 -0.41
CA GLU A 61 2.08 -17.06 -1.06
C GLU A 61 1.54 -18.47 -0.81
N PHE A 62 1.12 -19.15 -1.88
CA PHE A 62 0.35 -20.40 -1.82
C PHE A 62 -0.80 -20.32 -0.79
N LEU A 63 -0.62 -20.97 0.37
CA LEU A 63 -1.61 -21.09 1.44
C LEU A 63 -1.35 -20.13 2.62
N LEU A 64 -0.23 -19.40 2.64
CA LEU A 64 0.18 -18.58 3.78
C LEU A 64 0.28 -17.09 3.42
N TRP A 65 -0.08 -16.24 4.37
CA TRP A 65 0.11 -14.80 4.29
C TRP A 65 1.47 -14.40 4.85
N MET A 66 2.31 -13.84 3.99
CA MET A 66 3.65 -13.37 4.33
C MET A 66 3.63 -11.87 4.59
N THR A 67 4.15 -11.44 5.74
CA THR A 67 4.32 -10.01 6.05
C THR A 67 5.46 -9.42 5.23
N ILE A 68 5.22 -8.26 4.63
CA ILE A 68 6.25 -7.48 3.93
C ILE A 68 6.77 -6.42 4.90
N CYS A 69 8.09 -6.37 5.12
CA CYS A 69 8.70 -5.40 6.03
C CYS A 69 9.57 -4.35 5.31
N GLU A 70 9.94 -4.61 4.06
CA GLU A 70 10.81 -3.72 3.30
C GLU A 70 10.49 -3.78 1.80
N ILE A 71 10.58 -2.64 1.13
CA ILE A 71 10.42 -2.49 -0.32
C ILE A 71 11.59 -1.66 -0.82
N TYR A 72 12.23 -2.05 -1.92
CA TYR A 72 13.34 -1.27 -2.47
C TYR A 72 13.48 -1.45 -3.97
N VAL A 73 14.12 -0.47 -4.61
CA VAL A 73 14.60 -0.55 -5.98
C VAL A 73 16.13 -0.59 -5.95
N ASN A 74 16.73 -1.41 -6.82
CA ASN A 74 18.18 -1.50 -6.92
C ASN A 74 18.78 -0.16 -7.40
N ASP A 75 20.05 0.08 -7.03
CA ASP A 75 20.84 1.19 -7.55
C ASP A 75 22.14 0.63 -8.15
N PRO A 76 22.33 0.66 -9.49
CA PRO A 76 21.46 1.31 -10.48
C PRO A 76 20.08 0.62 -10.67
N PRO A 77 19.03 1.36 -11.09
CA PRO A 77 17.70 0.81 -11.32
C PRO A 77 17.68 -0.31 -12.36
N THR A 78 16.99 -1.40 -12.04
CA THR A 78 16.89 -2.60 -12.90
C THR A 78 15.51 -2.74 -13.58
N GLY A 79 14.64 -1.74 -13.43
CA GLY A 79 13.23 -1.82 -13.84
C GLY A 79 12.37 -2.73 -12.95
N LYS A 80 12.89 -3.14 -11.78
CA LYS A 80 12.20 -4.02 -10.83
C LYS A 80 12.10 -3.41 -9.44
N ILE A 81 11.04 -3.76 -8.74
CA ILE A 81 10.80 -3.46 -7.33
C ILE A 81 10.93 -4.76 -6.54
N SER A 82 11.69 -4.72 -5.45
CA SER A 82 11.93 -5.86 -4.56
C SER A 82 11.14 -5.69 -3.26
N PHE A 83 10.54 -6.78 -2.79
CA PHE A 83 9.78 -6.87 -1.55
C PHE A 83 10.42 -7.92 -0.66
N GLN A 84 10.71 -7.56 0.59
CA GLN A 84 11.36 -8.44 1.56
C GLN A 84 10.44 -8.76 2.72
N ILE A 85 10.55 -10.00 3.20
CA ILE A 85 9.87 -10.47 4.42
C ILE A 85 10.85 -10.49 5.61
N PRO A 86 10.37 -10.51 6.86
CA PRO A 86 11.23 -10.52 8.04
C PRO A 86 12.27 -11.65 8.09
N ALA A 87 12.02 -12.77 7.41
CA ALA A 87 12.96 -13.90 7.30
C ALA A 87 14.11 -13.66 6.30
N GLY A 88 14.22 -12.46 5.72
CA GLY A 88 15.30 -12.10 4.78
C GLY A 88 15.09 -12.57 3.34
N LEU A 89 14.04 -13.33 3.05
CA LEU A 89 13.67 -13.69 1.68
C LEU A 89 13.09 -12.48 0.95
N SER A 90 13.49 -12.28 -0.31
CA SER A 90 12.96 -11.24 -1.16
C SER A 90 12.41 -11.78 -2.48
N ARG A 91 11.45 -11.04 -3.06
CA ARG A 91 10.89 -11.27 -4.39
C ARG A 91 10.89 -9.96 -5.15
N SER A 92 11.27 -10.01 -6.43
CA SER A 92 11.33 -8.83 -7.28
C SER A 92 10.39 -8.97 -8.47
N PHE A 93 9.69 -7.89 -8.79
CA PHE A 93 8.71 -7.84 -9.88
C PHE A 93 8.96 -6.60 -10.75
N PRO A 94 8.59 -6.62 -12.05
CA PRO A 94 8.68 -5.43 -12.91
C PRO A 94 7.86 -4.26 -12.35
N VAL A 95 8.37 -3.03 -12.48
CA VAL A 95 7.65 -1.80 -12.04
C VAL A 95 6.27 -1.70 -12.70
N ALA A 96 6.18 -2.01 -14.00
CA ALA A 96 4.95 -1.96 -14.79
C ALA A 96 3.79 -2.84 -14.24
N ALA A 97 4.09 -3.78 -13.33
CA ALA A 97 3.08 -4.59 -12.67
C ALA A 97 2.27 -3.85 -11.60
N PHE A 98 2.74 -2.67 -11.17
CA PHE A 98 2.15 -1.88 -10.07
C PHE A 98 1.62 -0.52 -10.54
N GLU A 99 1.69 -0.24 -11.83
CA GLU A 99 1.05 0.94 -12.43
C GLU A 99 -0.47 0.73 -12.41
N VAL A 100 -1.18 1.71 -11.85
CA VAL A 100 -2.65 1.75 -11.84
C VAL A 100 -3.07 2.21 -13.23
N GLU A 101 -3.93 1.44 -13.89
CA GLU A 101 -4.62 1.91 -15.08
C GLU A 101 -5.63 2.96 -14.61
N GLU A 102 -5.50 4.20 -15.07
CA GLU A 102 -6.42 5.28 -14.72
C GLU A 102 -7.80 4.96 -15.33
N GLU A 103 -8.64 4.27 -14.58
CA GLU A 103 -10.08 4.21 -14.85
C GLU A 103 -10.71 5.47 -14.24
N GLU A 104 -11.30 6.32 -15.08
CA GLU A 104 -12.11 7.46 -14.67
C GLU A 104 -13.32 6.93 -13.85
N GLU A 105 -13.21 6.93 -12.51
CA GLU A 105 -14.36 6.64 -11.65
C GLU A 105 -15.37 7.80 -11.71
N GLU A 106 -16.45 7.62 -12.46
CA GLU A 106 -17.66 8.44 -12.35
C GLU A 106 -18.20 8.38 -10.91
N VAL A 107 -18.25 9.53 -10.25
CA VAL A 107 -18.87 9.70 -8.93
C VAL A 107 -20.38 9.45 -9.07
N ARG A 108 -20.85 8.31 -8.57
CA ARG A 108 -22.29 8.10 -8.33
C ARG A 108 -22.69 8.87 -7.07
N GLU A 109 -23.29 10.04 -7.26
CA GLU A 109 -24.12 10.69 -6.24
C GLU A 109 -25.38 9.85 -6.02
N ASP A 110 -25.50 9.23 -4.85
CA ASP A 110 -26.75 8.63 -4.39
C ASP A 110 -27.62 9.71 -3.77
N GLY A 111 -28.59 10.18 -4.54
CA GLY A 111 -29.71 10.98 -4.05
C GLY A 111 -30.91 10.10 -3.70
N GLY A 112 -31.44 10.26 -2.49
CA GLY A 112 -32.75 9.73 -2.10
C GLY A 112 -33.21 10.24 -0.72
N GLY A 113 -34.19 11.15 -0.68
CA GLY A 113 -34.95 11.56 0.52
C GLY A 113 -35.86 10.42 1.06
N GLN A 114 -36.77 10.58 2.03
CA GLN A 114 -37.43 11.73 2.67
C GLN A 114 -38.27 11.18 3.87
N GLU A 115 -38.49 12.00 4.92
CA GLU A 115 -39.65 12.05 5.87
C GLU A 115 -39.93 10.88 6.87
N VAL A 116 -40.43 11.05 8.11
CA VAL A 116 -41.40 11.99 8.75
C VAL A 116 -41.23 12.08 10.31
N GLU A 117 -41.76 13.17 10.92
CA GLU A 117 -42.40 13.41 12.27
C GLU A 117 -41.98 12.61 13.54
N GLU A 118 -41.98 13.11 14.78
CA GLU A 118 -42.82 14.05 15.57
C GLU A 118 -41.91 14.79 16.61
N VAL A 119 -42.18 15.97 17.17
CA VAL A 119 -43.35 16.48 17.95
C VAL A 119 -43.33 18.01 18.01
#